data_AF-A0A2M6WT96-F1
#
_entry.id   AF-A0A2M6WT96-F1
#
_cell.length_a   1.000
_cell.length_b   1.000
_cell.length_c   1.000
_cell.angle_alpha   90.00
_cell.angle_beta   90.00
_cell.angle_gamma   90.00
#
_symmetry.space_group_name_H-M   'P 1'
#
loop_
_entity.id
_entity.type
_entity.pdbx_description
1 polymer ?
#
loop_
_entity_poly.entity_id
_entity_poly.type
_entity_poly.pdbx_seq_one_letter_code
_entity_poly.pdbx_strand_id
1 'polypeptide(L)'
;MRKAILTILILGFLVLANMVVAQGLINPDVIDANKQENTRISSGLFDQATNETTMTQYIAYVVNVFLGLLGTVFLVLIIVAGYNLLTAQGESAKVVKAQTIIRTAIIGLVIITAAYALTYWIFARLPDNQDRSVLRDELTNLS
;
A
#
# COMPACT_ATOMS: atom_id res chain seq x y z
N MET A 1 30.44 -11.99 -2.24
CA MET A 1 29.16 -12.73 -2.26
C MET A 1 28.11 -12.18 -1.28
N ARG A 2 28.40 -12.09 0.03
CA ARG A 2 27.44 -11.56 1.06
C ARG A 2 26.85 -10.16 0.76
N LYS A 3 27.67 -9.27 0.19
CA LYS A 3 27.29 -7.88 -0.11
C LYS A 3 26.44 -7.76 -1.38
N ALA A 4 26.68 -8.66 -2.34
CA ALA A 4 26.05 -8.65 -3.66
C ALA A 4 24.56 -9.00 -3.61
N ILE A 5 24.17 -9.93 -2.73
CA ILE A 5 22.75 -10.26 -2.49
C ILE A 5 22.00 -9.03 -1.95
N LEU A 6 22.62 -8.29 -1.04
CA LEU A 6 22.04 -7.09 -0.45
C LEU A 6 21.93 -5.95 -1.48
N THR A 7 22.90 -5.82 -2.39
CA THR A 7 22.84 -4.80 -3.47
C THR A 7 21.78 -5.13 -4.52
N ILE A 8 21.66 -6.39 -4.93
CA ILE A 8 20.65 -6.83 -5.89
C ILE A 8 19.24 -6.64 -5.32
N LEU A 9 19.05 -6.89 -4.02
CA LEU A 9 17.76 -6.71 -3.37
C LEU A 9 17.39 -5.23 -3.22
N ILE A 10 18.35 -4.37 -2.87
CA ILE A 10 18.14 -2.91 -2.85
C ILE A 10 17.85 -2.36 -4.25
N LEU A 11 18.57 -2.82 -5.27
CA LEU A 11 18.34 -2.41 -6.65
C LEU A 11 17.00 -2.90 -7.18
N GLY A 12 16.61 -4.13 -6.83
CA GLY A 12 15.28 -4.68 -7.11
C GLY A 12 14.19 -3.86 -6.44
N PHE A 13 14.34 -3.53 -5.16
CA PHE A 13 13.42 -2.66 -4.44
C PHE A 13 13.34 -1.27 -5.07
N LEU A 14 14.46 -0.70 -5.52
CA LEU A 14 14.47 0.58 -6.22
C LEU A 14 13.62 0.51 -7.50
N VAL A 15 13.74 -0.55 -8.30
CA VAL A 15 12.94 -0.75 -9.52
C VAL A 15 11.46 -0.98 -9.21
N LEU A 16 11.15 -1.78 -8.19
CA LEU A 16 9.77 -2.04 -7.73
C LEU A 16 9.11 -0.79 -7.12
N ALA A 17 9.87 0.03 -6.39
CA ALA A 17 9.38 1.28 -5.82
C ALA A 17 8.95 2.26 -6.92
N ASN A 18 9.69 2.32 -8.03
CA ASN A 18 9.28 3.11 -9.20
C ASN A 18 7.96 2.60 -9.83
N MET A 19 7.67 1.29 -9.74
CA MET A 19 6.42 0.71 -10.26
C MET A 19 5.22 0.96 -9.32
N VAL A 20 5.44 1.10 -8.02
CA VAL A 20 4.38 1.47 -7.06
C VAL A 20 3.89 2.90 -7.32
N VAL A 21 4.79 3.82 -7.67
CA VAL A 21 4.42 5.20 -8.05
C VAL A 21 3.62 5.26 -9.36
N ALA A 22 3.70 4.22 -10.21
CA ALA A 22 2.96 4.13 -11.46
C ALA A 22 1.52 3.61 -11.29
N GLN A 23 1.10 3.18 -10.09
CA GLN A 23 -0.28 2.82 -9.83
C GLN A 23 -1.10 4.08 -9.57
N GLY A 24 -1.47 4.76 -10.67
CA GLY A 24 -2.58 5.68 -10.67
C GLY A 24 -3.81 4.96 -10.11
N LEU A 25 -4.37 5.54 -9.06
CA LEU A 25 -5.59 5.16 -8.37
C LEU A 25 -6.59 4.46 -9.32
N ILE A 26 -6.73 3.15 -9.20
CA ILE A 26 -7.97 2.47 -9.61
C ILE A 26 -8.99 2.88 -8.54
N ASN A 27 -9.58 4.06 -8.71
CA ASN A 27 -10.81 4.38 -7.98
C ASN A 27 -11.86 3.39 -8.51
N PRO A 28 -12.49 2.56 -7.67
CA PRO A 28 -13.62 1.74 -8.12
C PRO A 28 -14.85 2.57 -8.55
N ASP A 29 -14.74 3.90 -8.55
CA ASP A 29 -15.79 4.86 -8.93
C ASP A 29 -15.54 5.56 -10.29
N VAL A 30 -14.58 5.09 -11.09
CA VAL A 30 -14.35 5.60 -12.47
C VAL A 30 -14.47 4.51 -13.55
N ILE A 31 -15.42 3.59 -13.40
CA ILE A 31 -16.00 2.90 -14.57
C ILE A 31 -17.18 3.73 -15.08
N ASP A 32 -16.92 5.00 -15.33
CA ASP A 32 -17.75 5.84 -16.19
C ASP A 32 -17.01 5.92 -17.53
N ALA A 33 -17.50 5.16 -18.51
CA ALA A 33 -16.89 4.94 -19.83
C ALA A 33 -16.71 6.21 -20.69
N ASN A 34 -16.90 7.42 -20.14
CA ASN A 34 -16.91 8.68 -20.88
C ASN A 34 -15.99 9.79 -20.31
N LYS A 35 -15.09 9.50 -19.35
CA LYS A 35 -14.06 10.46 -18.89
C LYS A 35 -12.64 10.05 -19.31
N GLN A 36 -12.54 9.39 -20.45
CA GLN A 36 -11.30 8.93 -21.06
C GLN A 36 -10.69 10.01 -21.97
N GLU A 37 -10.27 11.16 -21.45
CA GLU A 37 -9.40 12.03 -22.27
C GLU A 37 -8.37 12.92 -21.55
N ASN A 38 -8.40 13.10 -20.23
CA ASN A 38 -7.47 14.04 -19.57
C ASN A 38 -6.68 13.49 -18.37
N THR A 39 -6.24 12.22 -18.43
CA THR A 39 -5.17 11.76 -17.52
C THR A 39 -4.10 10.98 -18.28
N ARG A 40 -3.78 11.46 -19.48
CA ARG A 40 -2.57 11.09 -20.20
C ARG A 40 -1.43 11.95 -19.65
N ILE A 41 -0.43 11.29 -19.06
CA ILE A 41 0.94 11.81 -18.96
C ILE A 41 1.05 13.06 -18.08
N SER A 42 0.97 12.88 -16.77
CA SER A 42 1.85 13.63 -15.87
C SER A 42 2.27 12.69 -14.76
N SER A 43 3.60 12.56 -14.65
CA SER A 43 4.29 12.02 -13.49
C SER A 43 3.50 12.31 -12.22
N GLY A 44 2.94 11.25 -11.61
CA GLY A 44 2.05 11.29 -10.44
C GLY A 44 2.75 11.73 -9.15
N LEU A 45 3.47 12.85 -9.20
CA LEU A 45 4.13 13.45 -8.06
C LEU A 45 3.72 14.90 -7.82
N PHE A 46 3.26 15.68 -8.81
CA PHE A 46 2.85 17.08 -8.56
C PHE A 46 1.88 17.63 -9.65
N ASP A 47 0.60 17.25 -9.63
CA ASP A 47 -0.51 18.05 -10.20
C ASP A 47 -1.80 17.37 -9.69
N GLN A 48 -2.77 18.01 -9.03
CA GLN A 48 -3.25 19.36 -9.19
C GLN A 48 -4.05 19.73 -7.93
N ALA A 49 -3.83 20.94 -7.45
CA ALA A 49 -4.52 21.49 -6.29
C ALA A 49 -6.05 21.54 -6.49
N THR A 50 -6.79 20.65 -5.83
CA THR A 50 -8.19 20.88 -5.44
C THR A 50 -8.38 20.36 -4.02
N ASN A 51 -8.44 21.30 -3.07
CA ASN A 51 -8.10 21.18 -1.64
C ASN A 51 -8.83 20.12 -0.78
N GLU A 52 -9.77 19.33 -1.31
CA GLU A 52 -10.57 18.38 -0.51
C GLU A 52 -10.20 16.92 -0.82
N THR A 53 -9.97 16.56 -2.09
CA THR A 53 -9.64 15.18 -2.52
C THR A 53 -8.14 14.91 -2.54
N THR A 54 -7.32 15.94 -2.75
CA THR A 54 -5.86 15.80 -2.80
C THR A 54 -5.24 15.40 -1.48
N MET A 55 -5.80 15.83 -0.33
CA MET A 55 -5.22 15.49 0.96
C MET A 55 -5.37 14.00 1.28
N THR A 56 -6.56 13.44 1.05
CA THR A 56 -6.84 12.01 1.22
C THR A 56 -5.99 11.17 0.26
N GLN A 57 -5.86 11.58 -1.00
CA GLN A 57 -5.03 10.89 -1.98
C GLN A 57 -3.54 10.95 -1.64
N TYR A 58 -3.04 12.10 -1.15
CA TYR A 58 -1.66 12.25 -0.73
C TYR A 58 -1.34 11.35 0.47
N ILE A 59 -2.22 11.31 1.47
CA ILE A 59 -2.08 10.42 2.63
C ILE A 59 -2.08 8.95 2.16
N ALA A 60 -3.01 8.56 1.28
CA ALA A 60 -3.08 7.20 0.77
C ALA A 60 -1.81 6.79 0.01
N TYR A 61 -1.26 7.70 -0.81
CA TYR A 61 0.00 7.46 -1.52
C TYR A 61 1.17 7.25 -0.54
N VAL A 62 1.32 8.14 0.43
CA VAL A 62 2.36 8.05 1.45
C VAL A 62 2.26 6.73 2.21
N VAL A 63 1.06 6.36 2.67
CA VAL A 63 0.81 5.10 3.39
C VAL A 63 1.16 3.88 2.53
N ASN A 64 0.80 3.86 1.24
CA ASN A 64 1.12 2.74 0.34
C ASN A 64 2.64 2.58 0.15
N VAL A 65 3.37 3.67 -0.04
CA VAL A 65 4.84 3.64 -0.17
C VAL A 65 5.48 3.14 1.13
N PHE A 66 5.01 3.63 2.28
CA PHE A 66 5.48 3.17 3.60
C PHE A 66 5.17 1.69 3.84
N LEU A 67 3.97 1.20 3.50
CA LEU A 67 3.60 -0.20 3.65
C LEU A 67 4.43 -1.12 2.76
N GLY A 68 4.68 -0.73 1.51
CA GLY A 68 5.53 -1.49 0.58
C GLY A 68 6.98 -1.59 1.08
N LEU A 69 7.52 -0.49 1.60
CA LEU A 69 8.86 -0.48 2.20
C LEU A 69 8.92 -1.37 3.44
N LEU A 70 7.97 -1.23 4.38
CA LEU A 70 7.91 -2.06 5.58
C LEU A 70 7.81 -3.54 5.24
N GLY A 71 6.87 -3.93 4.37
CA GLY A 71 6.69 -5.32 3.94
C GLY A 71 7.97 -5.93 3.35
N THR A 72 8.67 -5.15 2.52
CA THR A 72 9.97 -5.57 1.96
C THR A 72 11.02 -5.78 3.05
N VAL A 73 11.14 -4.87 4.02
CA VAL A 73 12.09 -5.00 5.12
C VAL A 73 11.80 -6.26 5.96
N PHE A 74 10.53 -6.53 6.27
CA PHE A 74 10.13 -7.75 6.98
C PHE A 74 10.48 -9.01 6.19
N LEU A 75 10.26 -9.01 4.87
CA LEU A 75 10.63 -10.14 4.00
C LEU A 75 12.14 -10.42 4.06
N VAL A 76 12.97 -9.37 3.98
CA VAL A 76 14.43 -9.49 4.08
C VAL A 76 14.86 -10.04 5.44
N LEU A 77 14.26 -9.55 6.53
CA LEU A 77 14.55 -10.03 7.88
C LEU A 77 14.23 -11.52 8.04
N ILE A 78 13.11 -11.98 7.49
CA ILE A 78 12.73 -13.40 7.51
C ILE A 78 13.75 -14.25 6.74
N ILE A 79 14.18 -13.80 5.56
CA ILE A 79 15.20 -14.51 4.76
C ILE A 79 16.53 -14.61 5.51
N VAL A 80 17.01 -13.50 6.09
CA VAL A 80 18.28 -13.47 6.84
C VAL A 80 18.19 -14.30 8.11
N ALA A 81 17.08 -14.19 8.86
CA ALA A 81 16.86 -15.00 10.05
C ALA A 81 16.74 -16.49 9.71
N GLY A 82 16.06 -16.83 8.61
CA GLY A 82 15.97 -18.20 8.10
C GLY A 82 17.33 -18.78 7.71
N TYR A 83 18.17 -17.99 7.03
CA TYR A 83 19.55 -18.40 6.73
C TYR A 83 20.37 -18.63 8.02
N ASN A 84 20.21 -17.76 9.02
CA ASN A 84 20.88 -17.89 10.31
C ASN A 84 20.39 -19.12 11.10
N LEU A 85 19.11 -19.47 10.99
CA LEU A 85 18.54 -20.69 11.58
C LEU A 85 19.16 -21.94 10.95
N LEU A 86 19.27 -21.98 9.62
CA LEU A 86 19.86 -23.11 8.89
C LEU A 86 21.37 -23.25 9.11
N THR A 87 22.07 -22.14 9.34
CA THR A 87 23.54 -22.11 9.52
C THR A 87 23.96 -22.27 10.99
N ALA A 88 23.02 -22.39 11.93
CA ALA A 88 23.31 -22.43 13.36
C ALA A 88 24.11 -23.68 13.83
N GLN A 89 24.31 -24.69 12.99
CA GLN A 89 25.16 -25.88 13.24
C GLN A 89 24.90 -26.59 14.60
N GLY A 90 23.69 -26.47 15.16
CA GLY A 90 23.31 -27.07 16.44
C GLY A 90 23.56 -26.20 17.68
N GLU A 91 24.06 -24.96 17.53
CA GLU A 91 24.16 -24.01 18.65
C GLU A 91 22.77 -23.49 19.04
N SER A 92 22.23 -24.02 20.14
CA SER A 92 20.86 -23.74 20.61
C SER A 92 20.56 -22.23 20.75
N ALA A 93 21.53 -21.44 21.21
CA ALA A 93 21.40 -20.00 21.36
C ALA A 93 21.10 -19.28 20.03
N LYS A 94 21.75 -19.70 18.93
CA LYS A 94 21.54 -19.11 17.60
C LYS A 94 20.21 -19.52 16.99
N VAL A 95 19.81 -20.78 17.21
CA VAL A 95 18.51 -21.30 16.78
C VAL A 95 17.37 -20.54 17.46
N VAL A 96 17.43 -20.40 18.79
CA VAL A 96 16.41 -19.67 19.57
C VAL A 96 16.34 -18.21 19.11
N LYS A 97 17.49 -17.54 18.96
CA LYS A 97 17.53 -16.15 18.50
C LYS A 97 16.92 -15.97 17.12
N ALA A 98 17.22 -16.84 16.17
CA ALA A 98 16.66 -16.79 14.83
C ALA A 98 15.14 -17.03 14.83
N GLN A 99 14.66 -17.99 15.63
CA GLN A 99 13.23 -18.26 15.80
C GLN A 99 12.49 -17.06 16.41
N THR A 100 13.07 -16.39 17.41
CA THR A 100 12.49 -15.18 17.99
C THR A 100 12.32 -14.08 16.93
N ILE A 101 13.35 -13.85 16.11
CA ILE A 101 13.28 -12.85 15.03
C ILE A 101 12.16 -13.19 14.03
N ILE A 102 12.04 -14.46 13.62
CA ILE A 102 10.99 -14.90 12.69
C ILE A 102 9.60 -14.69 13.31
N ARG A 103 9.40 -15.08 14.58
CA ARG A 103 8.12 -14.89 15.28
C ARG A 103 7.73 -13.42 15.38
N THR A 104 8.68 -12.55 15.76
CA THR A 104 8.44 -11.12 15.84
C THR A 104 8.15 -10.51 14.46
N ALA A 105 8.84 -10.95 13.41
CA ALA A 105 8.58 -10.50 12.04
C ALA A 105 7.18 -10.89 11.54
N ILE A 106 6.73 -12.12 11.82
CA ILE A 106 5.38 -12.59 11.46
C ILE A 106 4.31 -11.78 12.19
N ILE A 107 4.48 -11.53 13.49
CA ILE A 107 3.53 -10.71 14.27
C ILE A 107 3.41 -9.30 13.67
N GLY A 108 4.53 -8.67 13.31
CA GLY A 108 4.54 -7.38 12.65
C GLY A 108 3.78 -7.38 11.31
N LEU A 109 3.98 -8.41 10.49
CA LEU A 109 3.29 -8.54 9.20
C LEU A 109 1.78 -8.70 9.37
N VAL A 110 1.35 -9.49 10.36
CA VAL A 110 -0.07 -9.68 10.67
C VAL A 110 -0.71 -8.36 11.12
N ILE A 111 -0.04 -7.57 11.96
CA ILE A 111 -0.56 -6.28 12.43
C ILE A 111 -0.79 -5.31 11.26
N ILE A 112 0.17 -5.21 10.34
CA ILE A 112 0.06 -4.30 9.18
C ILE A 112 -1.11 -4.72 8.28
N THR A 113 -1.23 -6.03 8.03
CA THR A 113 -2.31 -6.58 7.20
C THR A 113 -3.67 -6.36 7.86
N ALA A 114 -3.75 -6.57 9.17
CA ALA A 114 -4.96 -6.34 9.95
C ALA A 114 -5.36 -4.85 9.97
N ALA A 115 -4.39 -3.94 10.11
CA ALA A 115 -4.66 -2.51 10.09
C ALA A 115 -5.27 -2.07 8.74
N TYR A 116 -4.72 -2.54 7.62
CA TYR A 116 -5.27 -2.23 6.30
C TYR A 116 -6.69 -2.79 6.11
N ALA A 117 -6.92 -4.04 6.53
CA ALA A 117 -8.24 -4.66 6.47
C ALA A 117 -9.28 -3.89 7.30
N LEU A 118 -8.90 -3.42 8.49
CA LEU A 118 -9.75 -2.61 9.35
C LEU A 118 -10.08 -1.26 8.72
N THR A 119 -9.09 -0.57 8.15
CA THR A 119 -9.31 0.70 7.45
C THR A 119 -10.34 0.54 6.33
N TYR A 120 -10.18 -0.48 5.47
CA TYR A 120 -11.14 -0.76 4.41
C TYR A 120 -12.55 -1.05 4.96
N TRP A 121 -12.64 -1.82 6.04
CA TRP A 121 -13.92 -2.17 6.66
C TRP A 121 -14.67 -0.96 7.21
N ILE A 122 -13.94 0.03 7.78
CA ILE A 122 -14.52 1.29 8.26
C ILE A 122 -15.07 2.11 7.09
N PHE A 123 -14.31 2.27 6.01
CA PHE A 123 -14.74 3.04 4.85
C PHE A 123 -15.92 2.38 4.11
N ALA A 124 -15.95 1.05 4.03
CA ALA A 124 -17.03 0.30 3.39
C ALA A 124 -18.39 0.42 4.12
N ARG A 125 -18.43 0.96 5.34
CA ARG A 125 -19.65 1.11 6.14
C ARG A 125 -20.21 2.54 6.13
N LEU A 126 -19.53 3.50 5.51
CA LEU A 126 -20.05 4.86 5.34
C LEU A 126 -21.11 4.86 4.22
N PRO A 127 -22.39 5.13 4.53
CA PRO A 127 -23.40 5.34 3.50
C PRO A 127 -23.13 6.70 2.85
N ASP A 128 -22.65 6.66 1.61
CA ASP A 128 -22.49 7.86 0.79
C ASP A 128 -23.89 8.40 0.48
N ASN A 129 -24.24 9.54 1.07
CA ASN A 129 -25.54 10.18 0.95
C ASN A 129 -25.65 10.93 -0.39
N GLN A 130 -25.74 10.16 -1.48
CA GLN A 130 -25.97 10.65 -2.85
C GLN A 130 -27.43 11.07 -3.16
N ASP A 131 -28.31 11.22 -2.17
CA ASP A 131 -29.72 11.62 -2.38
C ASP A 131 -29.92 13.14 -2.55
N ARG A 132 -29.18 13.80 -3.45
CA ARG A 132 -29.46 15.21 -3.84
C ARG A 132 -29.89 15.38 -5.30
N SER A 133 -29.89 14.31 -6.11
CA SER A 133 -30.38 14.36 -7.49
C SER A 133 -31.92 14.33 -7.56
N VAL A 134 -32.58 13.60 -6.66
CA VAL A 134 -34.05 13.40 -6.66
C VAL A 134 -34.84 14.71 -6.46
N LEU A 135 -34.28 15.68 -5.73
CA LEU A 135 -34.95 16.96 -5.43
C LEU A 135 -34.93 17.95 -6.61
N ARG A 136 -34.05 17.75 -7.61
CA ARG A 136 -33.98 18.63 -8.78
C ARG A 136 -35.06 18.33 -9.80
N ASP A 137 -35.49 17.07 -9.89
CA ASP A 137 -36.48 16.65 -10.89
C ASP A 137 -37.88 17.16 -10.54
N GLU A 138 -38.21 17.27 -9.25
CA GLU A 138 -39.52 17.72 -8.78
C GLU A 138 -39.78 19.21 -9.04
N LEU A 139 -38.74 20.05 -9.03
CA LEU A 139 -38.87 21.48 -9.33
C LEU A 139 -39.03 21.78 -10.83
N THR A 140 -38.67 20.83 -11.72
CA THR A 140 -38.81 20.99 -13.17
C THR A 140 -40.19 20.60 -13.70
N ASN A 141 -41.00 19.91 -12.89
CA ASN A 141 -42.38 19.51 -13.21
C ASN A 141 -43.44 20.45 -12.61
N LEU A 142 -43.02 21.60 -12.06
CA LEU A 142 -43.89 22.65 -11.53
C LEU A 142 -43.84 23.98 -12.32
N SER A 143 -43.28 23.96 -13.53
CA SER A 143 -43.36 25.05 -14.51
C SER A 143 -44.03 24.57 -15.80
#